data_AF-A0AA36BIE8-F1
#
_entry.id   AF-A0AA36BIE8-F1
#
_cell.length_a   1.000
_cell.length_b   1.000
_cell.length_c   1.000
_cell.angle_alpha   90.00
_cell.angle_beta   90.00
_cell.angle_gamma   90.00
#
_symmetry.space_group_name_H-M   'P 1'
#
loop_
_entity.id
_entity.type
_entity.pdbx_description
1 polymer ?
#
loop_
_entity_poly.entity_id
_entity_poly.type
_entity_poly.pdbx_seq_one_letter_code
_entity_poly.pdbx_strand_id
1 'polypeptide(L)'
;MGMKHYIYSSGSIASQKLLFSHVPEGNIIDLFSGFFDTLTGSKVESESYKKIVEEVNVKADEIMFLTDNPKEVAAATSAGVKCRIVIRDGNEALSEDDLSKFCTIHSFTELIKKEESEPSVSKKKNLKTEK
;
A
#
# COMPACT_ATOMS: atom_id res chain seq x y z
N MET A 1 11.42 -14.47 -6.94
CA MET A 1 9.98 -14.65 -6.62
C MET A 1 9.30 -13.32 -6.87
N GLY A 2 8.12 -13.31 -7.50
CA GLY A 2 7.38 -12.08 -7.81
C GLY A 2 6.58 -11.55 -6.62
N MET A 3 6.07 -10.32 -6.74
CA MET A 3 5.15 -9.73 -5.76
C MET A 3 3.79 -10.41 -5.83
N LYS A 4 3.17 -10.71 -4.68
CA LYS A 4 1.79 -11.17 -4.59
C LYS A 4 0.86 -9.97 -4.52
N HIS A 5 -0.21 -9.98 -5.30
CA HIS A 5 -1.21 -8.90 -5.27
C HIS A 5 -2.51 -9.39 -4.63
N TYR A 6 -3.11 -8.55 -3.81
CA TYR A 6 -4.39 -8.81 -3.15
C TYR A 6 -5.31 -7.61 -3.37
N ILE A 7 -6.61 -7.84 -3.39
CA ILE A 7 -7.62 -6.77 -3.43
C ILE A 7 -8.34 -6.71 -2.09
N TYR A 8 -8.59 -5.51 -1.58
CA TYR A 8 -9.47 -5.27 -0.44
C TYR A 8 -10.48 -4.16 -0.79
N SER A 9 -11.75 -4.53 -0.93
CA SER A 9 -12.80 -3.63 -1.41
C SER A 9 -14.11 -3.81 -0.65
N SER A 10 -14.99 -2.81 -0.72
CA SER A 10 -16.35 -2.91 -0.16
C SER A 10 -17.28 -3.82 -0.98
N GLY A 11 -16.95 -4.06 -2.26
CA GLY A 11 -17.67 -5.02 -3.09
C GLY A 11 -17.40 -6.47 -2.66
N SER A 12 -18.37 -7.36 -2.80
CA SER A 12 -18.19 -8.78 -2.45
C SER A 12 -17.06 -9.42 -3.27
N ILE A 13 -16.42 -10.46 -2.72
CA ILE A 13 -15.40 -11.23 -3.46
C ILE A 13 -15.93 -11.69 -4.83
N ALA A 14 -17.20 -12.09 -4.93
CA ALA A 14 -17.81 -12.49 -6.19
C ALA A 14 -17.83 -11.34 -7.21
N SER A 15 -18.23 -10.14 -6.80
CA SER A 15 -18.24 -8.95 -7.66
C SER A 15 -16.82 -8.52 -8.06
N GLN A 16 -15.85 -8.61 -7.15
CA GLN A 16 -14.45 -8.32 -7.45
C GLN A 16 -13.90 -9.27 -8.53
N LYS A 17 -14.11 -10.58 -8.36
CA LYS A 17 -13.70 -11.59 -9.35
C LYS A 17 -14.38 -11.39 -10.70
N LEU A 18 -15.67 -11.02 -10.70
CA LEU A 18 -16.40 -10.71 -11.94
C LEU A 18 -15.79 -9.50 -12.67
N LEU A 19 -15.47 -8.43 -11.94
CA LEU A 19 -14.83 -7.24 -12.50
C LEU A 19 -13.49 -7.59 -13.16
N PHE A 20 -12.60 -8.29 -12.44
CA PHE A 20 -11.27 -8.63 -12.93
C PHE A 20 -11.23 -9.73 -14.00
N SER A 21 -12.35 -10.45 -14.22
CA SER A 21 -12.47 -11.41 -15.31
C SER A 21 -12.98 -10.80 -16.63
N HIS A 22 -13.44 -9.54 -16.61
CA HIS A 22 -14.06 -8.86 -17.75
C HIS A 22 -13.49 -7.45 -17.98
N VAL A 23 -12.17 -7.26 -17.77
CA VAL A 23 -11.51 -5.98 -18.12
C VAL A 23 -11.26 -5.90 -19.63
N PRO A 24 -10.98 -4.71 -20.20
CA PRO A 24 -10.73 -4.57 -21.64
C PRO A 24 -9.61 -5.47 -22.19
N GLU A 25 -8.61 -5.76 -21.36
CA GLU A 25 -7.48 -6.64 -21.68
C GLU A 25 -7.81 -8.14 -21.54
N GLY A 26 -9.04 -8.49 -21.15
CA GLY A 26 -9.51 -9.85 -20.95
C GLY A 26 -9.62 -10.25 -19.48
N ASN A 27 -9.38 -11.53 -19.18
CA ASN A 27 -9.40 -12.02 -17.80
C ASN A 27 -8.02 -11.84 -17.15
N ILE A 28 -7.96 -11.03 -16.10
CA ILE A 28 -6.72 -10.76 -15.34
C ILE A 28 -6.78 -11.28 -13.91
N ILE A 29 -7.73 -12.16 -13.57
CA ILE A 29 -7.91 -12.70 -12.22
C ILE A 29 -6.64 -13.38 -11.68
N ASP A 30 -5.85 -13.99 -12.56
CA ASP A 30 -4.62 -14.72 -12.22
C ASP A 30 -3.46 -13.81 -11.78
N LEU A 31 -3.60 -12.49 -11.94
CA LEU A 31 -2.65 -11.52 -11.39
C LEU A 31 -2.78 -11.37 -9.87
N PHE A 32 -3.89 -11.84 -9.28
CA PHE A 32 -4.20 -11.69 -7.86
C PHE A 32 -4.08 -13.01 -7.12
N SER A 33 -3.38 -12.98 -5.99
CA SER A 33 -3.20 -14.09 -5.06
C SER A 33 -4.37 -14.23 -4.07
N GLY A 34 -5.25 -13.23 -3.96
CA GLY A 34 -6.41 -13.29 -3.07
C GLY A 34 -7.27 -12.03 -3.08
N PHE A 35 -8.43 -12.12 -2.46
CA PHE A 35 -9.45 -11.06 -2.39
C PHE A 35 -10.02 -10.99 -0.97
N PHE A 36 -10.22 -9.77 -0.48
CA PHE A 36 -10.82 -9.43 0.80
C PHE A 36 -12.00 -8.50 0.57
N ASP A 37 -13.05 -8.66 1.37
CA ASP A 37 -14.23 -7.80 1.31
C ASP A 37 -14.66 -7.33 2.72
N THR A 38 -15.86 -6.77 2.84
CA THR A 38 -16.39 -6.28 4.12
C THR A 38 -16.56 -7.37 5.17
N LEU A 39 -16.55 -8.66 4.81
CA LEU A 39 -16.55 -9.77 5.76
C LEU A 39 -15.23 -9.87 6.54
N THR A 40 -14.13 -9.36 5.97
CA THR A 40 -12.85 -9.22 6.68
C THR A 40 -12.97 -8.17 7.80
N GLY A 41 -13.70 -7.08 7.52
CA GLY A 41 -13.99 -5.99 8.45
C GLY A 41 -14.10 -4.64 7.75
N SER A 42 -14.27 -3.58 8.53
CA SER A 42 -14.33 -2.20 8.04
C SER A 42 -12.95 -1.70 7.56
N LYS A 43 -12.89 -1.04 6.40
CA LYS A 43 -11.64 -0.50 5.83
C LYS A 43 -11.04 0.65 6.64
N VAL A 44 -11.79 1.22 7.58
CA VAL A 44 -11.31 2.29 8.46
C VAL A 44 -10.97 1.80 9.87
N GLU A 45 -10.95 0.48 10.08
CA GLU A 45 -10.56 -0.16 11.34
C GLU A 45 -9.24 -0.93 11.18
N SER A 46 -8.29 -0.69 12.08
CA SER A 46 -6.97 -1.32 12.02
C SER A 46 -7.04 -2.84 12.16
N GLU A 47 -8.07 -3.37 12.82
CA GLU A 47 -8.26 -4.80 13.03
C GLU A 47 -8.47 -5.57 11.72
N SER A 48 -9.11 -4.96 10.72
CA SER A 48 -9.26 -5.55 9.38
C SER A 48 -7.91 -5.81 8.72
N TYR A 49 -6.97 -4.88 8.88
CA TYR A 49 -5.63 -5.00 8.31
C TYR A 49 -4.78 -6.02 9.05
N LYS A 50 -4.94 -6.17 10.37
CA LYS A 50 -4.27 -7.25 11.12
C LYS A 50 -4.73 -8.63 10.63
N LYS A 51 -6.03 -8.83 10.43
CA LYS A 51 -6.56 -10.08 9.84
C LYS A 51 -5.99 -10.34 8.45
N ILE A 52 -5.86 -9.30 7.62
CA ILE A 52 -5.22 -9.42 6.30
C ILE A 52 -3.76 -9.85 6.44
N VAL A 53 -3.00 -9.22 7.34
CA VAL A 53 -1.59 -9.56 7.60
C VAL A 53 -1.47 -11.03 8.04
N GLU A 54 -2.34 -11.48 8.93
CA GLU A 54 -2.40 -12.87 9.40
C GLU A 54 -2.73 -13.86 8.27
N GLU A 55 -3.75 -13.56 7.45
CA GLU A 55 -4.16 -14.41 6.32
C GLU A 55 -3.09 -14.49 5.22
N VAL A 56 -2.44 -13.35 4.91
CA VAL A 56 -1.35 -13.30 3.93
C VAL A 56 -0.08 -13.98 4.47
N ASN A 57 0.05 -14.07 5.79
CA ASN A 57 1.14 -14.72 6.52
C ASN A 57 2.53 -14.13 6.19
N VAL A 58 2.63 -12.80 6.28
CA VAL A 58 3.87 -12.02 6.12
C VAL A 58 3.93 -10.96 7.23
N LYS A 59 5.04 -10.25 7.38
CA LYS A 59 5.09 -9.12 8.32
C LYS A 59 4.29 -7.94 7.77
N ALA A 60 3.66 -7.17 8.67
CA ALA A 60 2.87 -6.01 8.27
C ALA A 60 3.68 -4.99 7.44
N ASP A 61 4.96 -4.81 7.76
CA ASP A 61 5.87 -3.90 7.06
C ASP A 61 6.36 -4.43 5.69
N GLU A 62 6.06 -5.69 5.35
CA GLU A 62 6.25 -6.27 4.03
C GLU A 62 5.05 -6.02 3.11
N ILE A 63 3.91 -5.58 3.66
CA ILE A 63 2.71 -5.22 2.89
C ILE A 63 2.73 -3.73 2.56
N MET A 64 2.48 -3.41 1.28
CA MET A 64 2.19 -2.06 0.81
C MET A 64 0.71 -1.98 0.41
N PHE A 65 -0.07 -1.20 1.14
CA PHE A 65 -1.46 -0.90 0.83
C PHE A 65 -1.58 0.38 0.01
N LEU A 66 -2.34 0.31 -1.08
CA LEU A 66 -2.58 1.41 -2.00
C LEU A 66 -4.07 1.74 -1.97
N THR A 67 -4.42 2.97 -1.58
CA THR A 67 -5.80 3.42 -1.45
C THR A 67 -5.89 4.89 -1.80
N ASP A 68 -7.05 5.37 -2.22
CA ASP A 68 -7.35 6.78 -2.39
C ASP A 68 -7.85 7.45 -1.11
N ASN A 69 -8.16 6.67 -0.06
CA ASN A 69 -8.83 7.16 1.14
C ASN A 69 -7.88 7.35 2.34
N PRO A 70 -7.69 8.59 2.84
CA PRO A 70 -6.85 8.90 4.01
C PRO A 70 -7.23 8.14 5.29
N LYS A 71 -8.52 7.87 5.51
CA LYS A 71 -8.99 7.15 6.71
C LYS A 71 -8.54 5.70 6.69
N GLU A 72 -8.50 5.09 5.52
CA GLU A 72 -7.98 3.73 5.33
C GLU A 72 -6.47 3.69 5.55
N VAL A 73 -5.73 4.71 5.11
CA VAL A 73 -4.29 4.84 5.39
C VAL A 73 -4.02 4.91 6.89
N ALA A 74 -4.78 5.70 7.64
CA ALA A 74 -4.63 5.79 9.08
C ALA A 74 -4.87 4.44 9.78
N ALA A 75 -5.90 3.70 9.36
CA ALA A 75 -6.24 2.39 9.88
C ALA A 75 -5.15 1.34 9.59
N ALA A 76 -4.70 1.26 8.33
CA ALA A 76 -3.66 0.34 7.89
C ALA A 76 -2.29 0.65 8.54
N THR A 77 -1.93 1.93 8.64
CA THR A 77 -0.68 2.36 9.31
C THR A 77 -0.71 1.99 10.79
N SER A 78 -1.86 2.09 11.46
CA SER A 78 -2.04 1.68 12.85
C SER A 78 -1.90 0.16 13.05
N ALA A 79 -2.04 -0.63 11.99
CA ALA A 79 -1.78 -2.07 11.96
C ALA A 79 -0.33 -2.41 11.55
N GLY A 80 0.53 -1.40 11.33
CA GLY A 80 1.92 -1.58 10.89
C GLY A 80 2.09 -1.79 9.38
N VAL A 81 1.03 -1.63 8.58
CA VAL A 81 1.07 -1.79 7.13
C VAL A 81 1.57 -0.51 6.46
N LYS A 82 2.53 -0.63 5.53
CA LYS A 82 2.99 0.53 4.75
C LYS A 82 1.88 0.97 3.80
N CYS A 83 1.70 2.28 3.65
CA CYS A 83 0.60 2.82 2.87
C CYS A 83 1.05 3.92 1.93
N ARG A 84 0.37 4.03 0.79
CA ARG A 84 0.45 5.20 -0.10
C ARG A 84 -0.95 5.59 -0.57
N ILE A 85 -1.15 6.90 -0.68
CA ILE A 85 -2.35 7.45 -1.29
C ILE A 85 -2.19 7.44 -2.82
N VAL A 86 -3.16 6.89 -3.53
CA VAL A 86 -3.22 6.90 -4.99
C VAL A 86 -4.13 8.03 -5.44
N ILE A 87 -3.57 9.02 -6.13
CA ILE A 87 -4.32 10.16 -6.66
C ILE A 87 -4.67 9.85 -8.13
N ARG A 88 -5.96 9.82 -8.44
CA ARG A 88 -6.50 9.69 -9.80
C ARG A 88 -7.50 10.80 -10.08
N ASP A 89 -7.67 11.12 -11.35
CA ASP A 89 -8.70 12.05 -11.80
C ASP A 89 -10.08 11.51 -11.38
N GLY A 90 -10.86 12.34 -10.67
CA GLY A 90 -12.16 11.98 -10.13
C GLY A 90 -12.16 11.51 -8.68
N ASN A 91 -11.00 11.34 -8.03
CA ASN A 91 -10.94 11.11 -6.59
C ASN A 91 -11.37 12.35 -5.81
N GLU A 92 -11.85 12.15 -4.58
CA GLU A 92 -12.10 13.26 -3.65
C GLU A 92 -10.80 14.04 -3.38
N ALA A 93 -10.93 15.36 -3.30
CA ALA A 93 -9.78 16.22 -3.02
C ALA A 93 -9.25 15.94 -1.60
N LEU A 94 -7.94 15.70 -1.52
CA LEU A 94 -7.24 15.55 -0.25
C LEU A 94 -7.07 16.92 0.41
N SER A 95 -7.12 16.94 1.75
CA SER A 95 -6.77 18.15 2.50
C SER A 95 -5.27 18.45 2.41
N GLU A 96 -4.87 19.71 2.64
CA GLU A 96 -3.44 20.09 2.72
C GLU A 96 -2.70 19.29 3.82
N ASP A 97 -3.41 19.01 4.91
CA ASP A 97 -2.97 18.14 5.99
C ASP A 97 -2.67 16.72 5.50
N ASP A 98 -3.58 16.10 4.74
CA ASP A 98 -3.38 14.74 4.22
C ASP A 98 -2.23 14.68 3.21
N LEU A 99 -2.12 15.70 2.35
CA LEU A 99 -1.03 15.83 1.37
C LEU A 99 0.34 15.97 2.03
N SER A 100 0.41 16.60 3.21
CA SER A 100 1.67 16.73 3.95
C SER A 100 2.01 15.50 4.80
N LYS A 101 1.00 14.75 5.26
CA LYS A 101 1.15 13.58 6.14
C LYS A 101 1.45 12.29 5.38
N PHE A 102 0.82 12.09 4.22
CA PHE A 102 0.86 10.80 3.51
C PHE A 102 1.72 10.84 2.25
N CYS A 103 2.39 9.72 1.98
CA CYS A 103 3.08 9.55 0.71
C CYS A 103 2.06 9.29 -0.41
N THR A 104 2.02 10.17 -1.40
CA THR A 104 1.12 10.09 -2.54
C THR A 104 1.84 9.54 -3.78
N ILE A 105 1.09 8.93 -4.69
CA ILE A 105 1.52 8.54 -6.04
C ILE A 105 0.39 8.82 -7.03
N HIS A 106 0.73 9.15 -8.26
CA HIS A 106 -0.24 9.33 -9.35
C HIS A 106 -0.29 8.11 -10.30
N SER A 107 0.76 7.27 -10.27
CA SER A 107 0.90 6.07 -11.07
C SER A 107 1.61 4.95 -10.31
N PHE A 108 1.23 3.69 -10.58
CA PHE A 108 1.93 2.53 -10.01
C PHE A 108 3.37 2.41 -10.51
N THR A 109 3.73 3.05 -11.63
CA THR A 109 5.12 3.10 -12.12
C THR A 109 6.06 3.82 -11.15
N GLU A 110 5.55 4.70 -10.29
CA GLU A 110 6.34 5.39 -9.26
C GLU A 110 6.80 4.47 -8.13
N LEU A 111 6.17 3.29 -7.98
CA LEU A 111 6.59 2.29 -7.00
C LEU A 111 7.92 1.62 -7.38
N ILE A 112 8.26 1.61 -8.68
CA ILE A 112 9.44 0.93 -9.22
C ILE A 112 10.70 1.81 -9.11
N LYS A 113 10.54 3.14 -9.06
CA LYS A 113 11.66 4.11 -9.20
C LYS A 113 12.53 4.30 -7.94
N LYS A 114 12.33 3.52 -6.87
CA LYS A 114 12.88 3.86 -5.52
C LYS A 114 14.21 3.19 -5.14
N GLU A 115 14.92 2.52 -6.04
CA GLU A 115 16.22 1.89 -5.70
C GLU A 115 17.46 2.80 -5.86
N GLU A 116 17.35 4.02 -6.41
CA GLU A 116 18.49 4.92 -6.58
C GLU A 116 18.38 6.22 -5.77
N SER A 117 18.47 6.16 -4.42
CA SER A 117 19.03 7.26 -3.61
C SER A 117 19.15 6.90 -2.12
N GLU A 118 20.31 6.41 -1.70
CA GLU A 118 20.82 6.57 -0.33
C GLU A 118 22.12 7.40 -0.42
N PRO A 119 22.19 8.62 0.16
CA PRO A 119 23.44 9.36 0.23
C PRO A 119 24.37 8.71 1.24
N SER A 120 25.50 8.20 0.75
CA SER A 120 26.61 7.68 1.55
C SER A 120 27.05 8.66 2.65
N VAL A 121 26.83 8.26 3.91
CA VAL A 121 27.32 8.98 5.09
C VAL A 121 28.85 8.91 5.11
N SER A 122 29.50 10.01 4.71
CA SER A 122 30.92 10.22 4.91
C SER A 122 31.23 10.34 6.40
N LYS A 123 31.77 9.27 6.99
CA LYS A 123 32.34 9.26 8.35
C LYS A 123 33.46 10.30 8.46
N LYS A 124 33.21 11.42 9.15
CA LYS A 124 34.28 12.22 9.76
C LYS A 124 34.95 11.36 10.84
N LYS A 125 36.15 10.84 10.56
CA LYS A 125 37.07 10.37 11.61
C LYS A 125 37.83 11.59 12.13
N ASN A 126 37.43 12.05 13.32
CA ASN A 126 38.29 12.81 14.22
C ASN A 126 39.15 11.81 15.00
N LEU A 127 40.47 11.99 15.01
CA LEU A 127 41.50 11.55 16.00
C LEU A 127 42.88 11.64 15.29
N LYS A 128 43.99 12.17 15.83
CA LYS A 128 44.44 12.46 17.20
C LYS A 128 45.48 13.58 17.16
N THR A 129 45.50 14.36 18.24
CA THR A 129 46.66 15.01 18.87
C THR A 129 47.90 14.10 18.90
N GLU A 130 49.10 14.61 18.60
CA GLU A 130 50.30 14.41 19.43
C GLU A 130 51.53 15.13 18.84
N LYS A 131 52.16 15.92 19.73
CA LYS A 131 53.48 16.59 19.72
C LYS A 131 53.76 17.74 18.75
#